data_AF-A0A7J9PW43-F1
#
_entry.id   AF-A0A7J9PW43-F1
#
_cell.length_a   1.000
_cell.length_b   1.000
_cell.length_c   1.000
_cell.angle_alpha   90.00
_cell.angle_beta   90.00
_cell.angle_gamma   90.00
#
_symmetry.space_group_name_H-M   'P 1'
#
loop_
_entity.id
_entity.type
_entity.pdbx_description
1 polymer ?
#
loop_
_entity_poly.entity_id
_entity_poly.type
_entity_poly.pdbx_seq_one_letter_code
_entity_poly.pdbx_strand_id
1 'polypeptide(L)' 'MSGPAKSKIELKNAKVYLHLPDEATRSKILHIDIEHPIINEIIKPKEATYAAGKSGGVFIV' A
#
# COMPACT_ATOMS: atom_id res chain seq x y z
N MET A 1 -10.56 -5.77 12.25
CA MET A 1 -9.69 -6.75 12.94
C MET A 1 -8.20 -6.38 12.78
N SER A 2 -7.64 -5.65 13.75
CA SER A 2 -6.22 -5.25 13.84
C SER A 2 -5.37 -6.18 14.74
N GLY A 3 -5.91 -7.32 15.18
CA GLY A 3 -5.17 -8.30 15.97
C GLY A 3 -4.34 -9.29 15.12
N PRO A 4 -3.31 -9.91 15.74
CA PRO A 4 -2.54 -10.98 15.13
C PRO A 4 -3.45 -12.16 14.84
N ALA A 5 -3.42 -12.66 13.60
CA ALA A 5 -4.03 -13.91 13.21
C ALA A 5 -2.92 -14.80 12.67
N LYS A 6 -2.99 -16.11 12.90
CA LYS A 6 -2.01 -17.08 12.36
C LYS A 6 -1.87 -16.98 10.83
N SER A 7 -2.91 -16.50 10.15
CA SER A 7 -2.96 -16.29 8.70
C SER A 7 -2.38 -14.95 8.24
N LYS A 8 -1.85 -14.12 9.13
CA LYS A 8 -1.26 -12.82 8.79
C LYS A 8 0.25 -12.88 8.94
N ILE A 9 0.93 -12.48 7.87
CA ILE A 9 2.38 -12.28 7.85
C ILE A 9 2.61 -10.78 7.90
N GLU A 10 3.40 -10.32 8.87
CA GLU A 10 3.87 -8.94 8.91
C GLU A 10 4.97 -8.74 7.87
N LEU A 11 4.81 -7.74 6.99
CA LEU A 11 5.85 -7.33 6.06
C LEU A 11 6.83 -6.40 6.77
N LYS A 12 7.86 -6.99 7.40
CA LYS A 12 8.91 -6.23 8.09
C LYS A 12 9.65 -5.33 7.12
N ASN A 13 9.95 -4.10 7.55
CA ASN A 13 10.65 -3.09 6.74
C ASN A 13 9.89 -2.64 5.47
N ALA A 14 8.56 -2.85 5.41
CA ALA A 14 7.75 -2.21 4.40
C ALA A 14 7.83 -0.69 4.56
N LYS A 15 8.04 0.01 3.45
CA LYS A 15 8.06 1.48 3.43
C LYS A 15 6.69 1.97 3.00
N VAL A 16 6.17 2.93 3.75
CA VAL A 16 4.86 3.55 3.46
C VAL A 16 5.06 5.04 3.36
N TYR A 17 4.64 5.61 2.24
CA TYR A 17 4.76 7.03 1.96
C TYR A 17 3.39 7.62 1.69
N LEU A 18 3.14 8.80 2.27
CA LEU A 18 2.03 9.65 1.84
C LEU A 18 2.57 10.57 0.74
N HIS A 19 2.18 10.30 -0.50
CA HIS A 19 2.58 11.10 -1.64
C HIS A 19 1.60 12.27 -1.77
N LEU A 20 2.09 13.47 -1.43
CA LEU A 20 1.34 14.70 -1.56
C LEU A 20 1.32 15.19 -3.01
N PRO A 21 0.33 16.00 -3.41
CA PRO A 21 0.41 16.72 -4.68
C PRO A 21 1.71 17.55 -4.74
N ASP A 22 2.43 17.43 -5.84
CA ASP A 22 3.71 18.09 -6.07
C ASP A 22 3.83 18.46 -7.56
N GLU A 23 4.02 19.75 -7.81
CA GLU A 23 4.15 20.30 -9.16
C GLU A 23 5.43 19.82 -9.86
N ALA A 24 6.52 19.60 -9.13
CA ALA A 24 7.80 19.18 -9.69
C ALA A 24 7.72 17.77 -10.28
N THR A 25 6.99 16.87 -9.62
CA THR A 25 6.76 15.49 -10.07
C THR A 25 5.50 15.34 -10.93
N ARG A 26 4.72 16.42 -11.08
CA ARG A 26 3.37 16.42 -11.68
C ARG A 26 2.38 15.49 -10.97
N SER A 27 2.65 15.12 -9.72
CA SER A 27 1.71 14.40 -8.87
C SER A 27 0.56 15.33 -8.53
N LYS A 28 -0.65 15.03 -9.01
CA LYS A 28 -1.84 15.87 -8.76
C LYS A 28 -2.73 15.32 -7.66
N ILE A 29 -2.59 14.05 -7.35
CA ILE A 29 -3.53 13.30 -6.53
C ILE A 29 -2.77 12.81 -5.31
N LEU A 30 -3.33 13.07 -4.14
CA LEU A 30 -2.84 12.48 -2.90
C LEU A 30 -3.04 10.96 -2.96
N HIS A 31 -1.96 10.20 -2.80
CA HIS A 31 -1.99 8.74 -2.78
C HIS A 31 -0.98 8.19 -1.78
N ILE A 32 -1.09 6.89 -1.49
CA ILE A 32 -0.20 6.18 -0.56
C ILE A 32 0.62 5.19 -1.38
N ASP A 33 1.94 5.30 -1.29
CA ASP A 33 2.87 4.33 -1.87
C ASP A 33 3.27 3.33 -0.78
N ILE A 34 3.15 2.04 -1.10
CA ILE A 34 3.55 0.93 -0.22
C ILE A 34 4.59 0.11 -0.97
N GLU A 35 5.83 0.11 -0.48
CA GLU A 35 6.95 -0.58 -1.11
C GLU A 35 7.44 -1.73 -0.24
N HIS A 36 7.44 -2.94 -0.81
CA HIS A 36 8.06 -4.12 -0.22
C HIS A 36 8.29 -5.18 -1.32
N PRO A 37 9.39 -5.95 -1.31
CA PRO A 37 9.67 -6.94 -2.35
C PRO A 37 8.53 -7.94 -2.60
N ILE A 38 7.87 -8.42 -1.53
CA ILE A 38 6.70 -9.32 -1.63
C ILE A 38 5.53 -8.69 -2.40
N ILE A 39 5.36 -7.36 -2.41
CA ILE A 39 4.23 -6.73 -3.11
C ILE A 39 4.34 -6.99 -4.63
N ASN A 40 5.56 -6.99 -5.18
CA ASN A 40 5.79 -7.26 -6.61
C ASN A 40 5.40 -8.69 -7.04
N GLU A 41 5.33 -9.63 -6.09
CA GLU A 41 4.89 -11.01 -6.32
C GLU A 41 3.35 -11.12 -6.31
N ILE A 42 2.66 -10.17 -5.65
CA ILE A 42 1.20 -10.16 -5.48
C ILE A 42 0.51 -9.28 -6.53
N ILE A 43 1.03 -8.07 -6.74
CA ILE A 43 0.54 -7.09 -7.71
C ILE A 43 1.71 -6.74 -8.62
N LYS A 44 1.74 -7.29 -9.83
CA LYS A 44 2.87 -7.12 -10.73
C LYS A 44 2.90 -5.71 -11.30
N PRO A 45 4.05 -5.25 -11.81
CA PRO A 45 4.13 -3.95 -12.48
C PRO A 45 3.05 -3.81 -13.55
N LYS A 46 2.28 -2.73 -13.47
CA LYS A 46 1.13 -2.37 -14.34
C LYS A 46 -0.17 -3.14 -14.08
N GLU A 47 -0.23 -4.00 -13.06
CA GLU A 47 -1.50 -4.57 -12.60
C GLU A 47 -2.21 -3.59 -11.65
N ALA A 48 -3.54 -3.60 -11.72
CA ALA A 48 -4.39 -2.89 -10.78
C ALA A 48 -5.03 -3.87 -9.81
N THR A 49 -5.27 -3.42 -8.59
CA THR A 49 -5.89 -4.16 -7.49
C THR A 49 -6.98 -3.29 -6.86
N TYR A 50 -7.91 -3.90 -6.13
CA TYR A 50 -8.88 -3.15 -5.36
C TYR A 50 -8.30 -2.76 -3.99
N ALA A 51 -8.49 -1.51 -3.61
CA ALA A 51 -8.12 -1.00 -2.28
C ALA A 51 -9.33 -0.36 -1.62
N ALA A 52 -9.55 -0.66 -0.33
CA ALA A 52 -10.60 -0.04 0.46
C ALA A 52 -10.16 0.30 1.87
N GLY A 53 -10.63 1.46 2.32
CA GLY A 53 -10.35 1.98 3.65
C GLY A 53 -10.94 1.12 4.76
N LYS A 54 -10.26 1.14 5.90
CA LYS A 54 -10.73 0.59 7.18
C LYS A 54 -10.26 1.52 8.31
N SER A 55 -10.86 1.40 9.49
CA SER A 55 -10.39 2.16 10.65
C SER A 55 -8.90 1.92 10.89
N GLY A 56 -8.11 2.99 10.82
CA GLY A 56 -6.66 2.98 11.01
C GLY A 56 -5.84 2.37 9.87
N GLY A 57 -6.39 2.19 8.65
CA GLY A 57 -5.59 1.73 7.51
C GLY A 57 -6.40 1.40 6.25
N VAL A 58 -5.85 0.50 5.43
CA VAL A 58 -6.44 0.04 4.15
C VAL A 58 -6.31 -1.49 4.07
N PHE A 59 -7.17 -2.15 3.29
CA PHE A 59 -6.91 -3.49 2.80
C PHE A 59 -6.86 -3.48 1.27
N ILE A 60 -6.04 -4.36 0.72
CA ILE A 60 -5.74 -4.47 -0.72
C ILE A 60 -5.99 -5.94 -1.10
N VAL A 61 -6.63 -6.19 -2.24
CA VAL A 61 -7.05 -7.53 -2.73
C VAL A 61 -6.83 -7.73 -4.21
#